data_AF-A0A0V1ALE5-F1
#
_entry.id   AF-A0A0V1ALE5-F1
#
_cell.length_a   1.000
_cell.length_b   1.000
_cell.length_c   1.000
_cell.angle_alpha   90.00
_cell.angle_beta   90.00
_cell.angle_gamma   90.00
#
_symmetry.space_group_name_H-M   'P 1'
#
loop_
_entity.id
_entity.type
_entity.pdbx_description
1 polymer ?
#
loop_
_entity_poly.entity_id
_entity_poly.type
_entity_poly.pdbx_seq_one_letter_code
_entity_poly.pdbx_strand_id
1 'polypeptide(L)'
;MWQPGKKKIIPFDTERKSLEHRIQRLQRLCDNESDLVAIRDAINAVDEGKKAFINSRRARQEELTGSERAKALAGYDQLLDLVTLLQSECVPLSAIVQIPKLPTFSGDILEFKAIWGQFDDAVHRSRGGSLNS
;
A
#
# COMPACT_ATOMS: atom_id res chain seq x y z
N MET A 1 33.64 -22.70 -29.43
CA MET A 1 32.81 -21.48 -29.62
C MET A 1 31.65 -21.53 -28.64
N TRP A 2 31.75 -20.81 -27.53
CA TRP A 2 30.68 -20.70 -26.53
C TRP A 2 29.74 -19.57 -26.96
N GLN A 3 28.48 -19.90 -27.23
CA GLN A 3 27.43 -18.92 -27.48
C GLN A 3 26.94 -18.43 -26.10
N PRO A 4 27.06 -17.14 -25.75
CA PRO A 4 26.49 -16.63 -24.51
C PRO A 4 24.98 -16.68 -24.66
N GLY A 5 24.34 -17.56 -23.87
CA GLY A 5 22.89 -17.64 -23.78
C GLY A 5 22.33 -16.24 -23.54
N LYS A 6 21.40 -15.82 -24.40
CA LYS A 6 20.66 -14.56 -24.28
C LYS A 6 20.09 -14.50 -22.87
N LYS A 7 20.71 -13.72 -21.99
CA LYS A 7 20.09 -13.35 -20.71
C LYS A 7 18.73 -12.80 -21.07
N LYS A 8 17.65 -13.40 -20.57
CA LYS A 8 16.30 -12.85 -20.74
C LYS A 8 16.32 -11.47 -20.09
N ILE A 9 16.50 -10.41 -20.88
CA ILE A 9 16.40 -9.02 -20.45
C ILE A 9 14.91 -8.70 -20.31
N ILE A 10 14.19 -9.31 -19.36
CA ILE A 10 12.85 -8.87 -18.96
C ILE A 10 12.68 -9.30 -17.50
N PRO A 11 12.79 -8.35 -16.53
CA PRO A 11 11.58 -8.11 -15.74
C PRO A 11 11.34 -6.67 -15.23
N PHE A 12 12.30 -5.75 -15.27
CA PHE A 12 12.11 -4.39 -14.71
C PHE A 12 10.91 -3.64 -15.30
N ASP A 13 10.74 -3.72 -16.62
CA ASP A 13 9.62 -3.06 -17.30
C ASP A 13 8.28 -3.67 -16.86
N THR A 14 8.30 -4.94 -16.47
CA THR A 14 7.13 -5.66 -15.92
C THR A 14 6.84 -5.24 -14.48
N GLU A 15 7.83 -5.19 -13.58
CA GLU A 15 7.61 -4.72 -12.21
C GLU A 15 7.20 -3.24 -12.19
N ARG A 16 7.82 -2.42 -13.03
CA ARG A 16 7.46 -1.01 -13.20
C ARG A 16 6.03 -0.86 -13.69
N LYS A 17 5.65 -1.52 -14.80
CA LYS A 17 4.28 -1.47 -15.34
C LYS A 17 3.26 -2.04 -14.36
N SER A 18 3.64 -3.07 -13.61
CA SER A 18 2.81 -3.63 -12.54
C SER A 18 2.56 -2.61 -11.43
N LEU A 19 3.60 -1.89 -10.99
CA LEU A 19 3.48 -0.84 -10.00
C LEU A 19 2.64 0.33 -10.53
N GLU A 20 2.88 0.81 -11.75
CA GLU A 20 2.10 1.86 -12.42
C GLU A 20 0.61 1.47 -12.51
N HIS A 21 0.31 0.24 -12.92
CA HIS A 21 -1.07 -0.26 -12.99
C HIS A 21 -1.76 -0.28 -11.61
N ARG A 22 -1.05 -0.70 -10.56
CA ARG A 22 -1.57 -0.73 -9.19
C ARG A 22 -1.83 0.68 -8.65
N ILE A 23 -0.94 1.62 -8.96
CA ILE A 23 -1.11 3.04 -8.64
C ILE A 23 -2.36 3.61 -9.34
N GLN A 24 -2.50 3.40 -10.64
CA GLN A 24 -3.67 3.88 -11.39
C GLN A 24 -4.98 3.29 -10.86
N ARG A 25 -4.96 2.02 -10.45
CA ARG A 25 -6.12 1.39 -9.80
C ARG A 25 -6.44 2.05 -8.46
N LEU A 26 -5.43 2.34 -7.63
CA LEU A 26 -5.62 3.02 -6.35
C LEU A 26 -6.20 4.43 -6.54
N GLN A 27 -5.64 5.22 -7.46
CA GLN A 27 -6.13 6.56 -7.79
C GLN A 27 -7.64 6.53 -8.14
N ARG A 28 -8.04 5.64 -9.07
CA ARG A 28 -9.44 5.51 -9.47
C ARG A 28 -10.36 5.11 -8.31
N LEU A 29 -9.87 4.31 -7.37
CA LEU A 29 -10.66 3.90 -6.21
C LEU A 29 -10.83 5.07 -5.22
N CYS A 30 -9.81 5.90 -5.06
CA CYS A 30 -9.86 7.10 -4.22
C CYS A 30 -10.72 8.21 -4.85
N ASP A 31 -10.63 8.44 -6.16
CA ASP A 31 -11.40 9.47 -6.89
C ASP A 31 -12.92 9.20 -6.92
N ASN A 32 -13.34 7.94 -6.79
CA ASN A 32 -14.73 7.52 -6.93
C ASN A 32 -15.44 7.21 -5.59
N GLU A 33 -14.87 7.59 -4.43
CA GLU A 33 -15.37 7.22 -3.09
C GLU A 33 -15.81 5.74 -3.01
N SER A 34 -14.95 4.88 -3.55
CA SER A 34 -15.27 3.46 -3.74
C SER A 34 -15.21 2.67 -2.43
N ASP A 35 -15.62 1.39 -2.50
CA ASP A 35 -15.56 0.44 -1.39
C ASP A 35 -14.23 0.54 -0.63
N LEU A 36 -14.31 0.96 0.63
CA LEU A 36 -13.15 1.17 1.49
C LEU A 36 -12.30 -0.11 1.65
N VAL A 37 -12.93 -1.30 1.55
CA VAL A 37 -12.23 -2.59 1.53
C VAL A 37 -11.38 -2.72 0.27
N ALA A 38 -11.90 -2.32 -0.88
CA ALA A 38 -11.17 -2.32 -2.14
C ALA A 38 -10.02 -1.30 -2.15
N ILE A 39 -10.22 -0.13 -1.53
CA ILE A 39 -9.16 0.87 -1.31
C ILE A 39 -8.03 0.28 -0.46
N ARG A 40 -8.36 -0.35 0.67
CA ARG A 40 -7.38 -1.02 1.55
C ARG A 40 -6.59 -2.10 0.81
N ASP A 41 -7.28 -2.97 0.08
CA ASP A 41 -6.62 -4.06 -0.65
C ASP A 41 -5.73 -3.51 -1.78
N ALA A 42 -6.14 -2.41 -2.43
CA ALA A 42 -5.32 -1.70 -3.40
C ALA A 42 -4.09 -1.03 -2.78
N ILE A 43 -4.20 -0.46 -1.58
CA ILE A 43 -3.06 0.10 -0.82
C ILE A 43 -2.06 -1.01 -0.48
N ASN A 44 -2.52 -2.11 0.11
CA ASN A 44 -1.67 -3.28 0.40
C ASN A 44 -0.99 -3.79 -0.87
N ALA A 45 -1.72 -3.79 -1.98
CA ALA A 45 -1.15 -4.15 -3.26
C ALA A 45 -0.05 -3.15 -3.67
N VAL A 46 -0.27 -1.85 -3.61
CA VAL A 46 0.77 -0.86 -3.93
C VAL A 46 2.01 -1.07 -3.06
N ASP A 47 1.87 -1.37 -1.76
CA ASP A 47 3.00 -1.67 -0.87
C ASP A 47 3.80 -2.91 -1.28
N GLU A 48 3.13 -4.01 -1.60
CA GLU A 48 3.80 -5.21 -2.11
C GLU A 48 4.48 -4.96 -3.47
N GLY A 49 3.86 -4.13 -4.33
CA GLY A 49 4.44 -3.71 -5.60
C GLY A 49 5.70 -2.87 -5.42
N LYS A 50 5.67 -1.94 -4.45
CA LYS A 50 6.80 -1.09 -4.07
C LYS A 50 7.98 -1.93 -3.58
N LYS A 51 7.73 -2.94 -2.73
CA LYS A 51 8.76 -3.88 -2.26
C LYS A 51 9.39 -4.66 -3.43
N ALA A 52 8.57 -5.24 -4.30
CA ALA A 52 9.04 -5.96 -5.47
C ALA A 52 9.86 -5.08 -6.41
N PHE A 53 9.40 -3.85 -6.66
CA PHE A 53 10.11 -2.85 -7.46
C PHE A 53 11.46 -2.47 -6.86
N ILE A 54 11.55 -2.23 -5.55
CA ILE A 54 12.82 -1.91 -4.86
C ILE A 54 13.81 -3.09 -4.94
N ASN A 55 13.34 -4.33 -4.80
CA ASN A 55 14.18 -5.51 -4.92
C ASN A 55 14.70 -5.69 -6.36
N SER A 56 13.83 -5.53 -7.36
CA SER A 56 14.20 -5.56 -8.79
C SER A 56 15.20 -4.45 -9.14
N ARG A 57 14.97 -3.24 -8.60
CA ARG A 57 15.89 -2.10 -8.70
C ARG A 57 17.28 -2.43 -8.16
N ARG A 58 17.36 -2.99 -6.94
CA ARG A 58 18.64 -3.32 -6.29
C ARG A 58 19.45 -4.30 -7.13
N ALA A 59 18.81 -5.38 -7.59
CA ALA A 59 19.45 -6.39 -8.43
C ALA A 59 20.05 -5.78 -9.72
N ARG A 60 19.37 -4.82 -10.36
CA ARG A 60 19.90 -4.15 -11.55
C ARG A 60 20.94 -3.07 -11.28
N GLN A 61 20.91 -2.44 -10.13
CA GLN A 61 21.90 -1.43 -9.76
C GLN A 61 23.31 -2.03 -9.67
N GLU A 62 23.41 -3.32 -9.35
CA GLU A 62 24.64 -4.10 -9.37
C GLU A 62 25.13 -4.42 -10.80
N GLU A 63 24.24 -4.41 -11.80
CA GLU A 63 24.55 -4.70 -13.21
C GLU A 63 24.85 -3.46 -14.06
N LEU A 64 24.37 -2.28 -13.64
CA LEU A 64 24.48 -1.02 -14.41
C LEU A 64 25.72 -0.20 -14.00
N THR A 65 26.41 0.38 -14.99
CA THR A 65 27.56 1.28 -14.77
C THR A 65 27.34 2.66 -15.41
N GLY A 66 28.02 3.69 -14.88
CA GLY A 66 28.08 5.02 -15.49
C GLY A 66 26.73 5.73 -15.68
N SER A 67 26.53 6.34 -16.85
CA SER A 67 25.39 7.21 -17.18
C SER A 67 24.03 6.49 -17.21
N GLU A 68 24.03 5.20 -17.55
CA GLU A 68 22.80 4.38 -17.60
C GLU A 68 22.23 4.15 -16.19
N ARG A 69 23.10 3.98 -15.18
CA ARG A 69 22.72 3.90 -13.77
C ARG A 69 22.08 5.19 -13.29
N ALA A 70 22.63 6.35 -13.66
CA ALA A 70 22.11 7.65 -13.24
C ALA A 70 20.72 7.94 -13.81
N LYS A 71 20.49 7.67 -15.10
CA LYS A 71 19.16 7.82 -15.73
C LYS A 71 18.12 6.88 -15.14
N ALA A 72 18.52 5.64 -14.86
CA ALA A 72 17.63 4.67 -14.23
C ALA A 72 17.22 5.12 -12.81
N LEU A 73 18.18 5.60 -12.00
CA LEU A 73 17.93 6.13 -10.65
C LEU A 73 16.93 7.29 -10.66
N ALA A 74 17.11 8.26 -11.54
CA ALA A 74 16.18 9.41 -11.64
C ALA A 74 14.73 8.97 -11.97
N GLY A 75 14.56 8.00 -12.86
CA GLY A 75 13.24 7.43 -13.15
C GLY A 75 12.64 6.64 -11.99
N TYR A 76 13.48 6.07 -11.11
CA TYR A 76 13.03 5.37 -9.91
C TYR A 76 12.55 6.33 -8.84
N ASP A 77 13.28 7.44 -8.64
CA ASP A 77 12.94 8.43 -7.63
C ASP A 77 11.59 9.08 -7.96
N GLN A 78 11.34 9.41 -9.23
CA GLN A 78 10.04 9.91 -9.69
C GLN A 78 8.87 8.96 -9.39
N LEU A 79 9.05 7.66 -9.62
CA LEU A 79 8.00 6.67 -9.31
C LEU A 79 7.78 6.51 -7.82
N LEU A 80 8.84 6.59 -7.02
CA LEU A 80 8.77 6.51 -5.57
C LEU A 80 8.05 7.70 -4.97
N ASP A 81 8.31 8.90 -5.49
CA ASP A 81 7.63 10.14 -5.10
C ASP A 81 6.13 10.06 -5.41
N LEU A 82 5.78 9.55 -6.60
CA LEU A 82 4.41 9.40 -7.03
C LEU A 82 3.62 8.40 -6.17
N VAL A 83 4.24 7.26 -5.81
CA VAL A 83 3.66 6.31 -4.85
C VAL A 83 3.46 6.96 -3.48
N THR A 84 4.44 7.72 -3.00
CA THR A 84 4.39 8.32 -1.67
C THR A 84 3.30 9.39 -1.58
N LEU A 85 3.16 10.21 -2.63
CA LEU A 85 2.09 11.19 -2.75
C LEU A 85 0.69 10.53 -2.71
N LEU A 86 0.46 9.54 -3.57
CA LEU A 86 -0.81 8.80 -3.62
C LEU A 86 -1.15 8.08 -2.31
N GLN A 87 -0.14 7.51 -1.66
CA GLN A 87 -0.33 6.90 -0.35
C GLN A 87 -0.76 7.96 0.67
N SER A 88 -0.14 9.14 0.68
CA SER A 88 -0.53 10.21 1.61
C SER A 88 -1.97 10.72 1.38
N GLU A 89 -2.46 10.72 0.14
CA GLU A 89 -3.82 11.12 -0.20
C GLU A 89 -4.86 10.04 0.15
N CYS A 90 -4.54 8.75 -0.01
CA CYS A 90 -5.48 7.64 0.19
C CYS A 90 -5.43 6.99 1.59
N VAL A 91 -4.36 7.16 2.38
CA VAL A 91 -4.24 6.64 3.76
C VAL A 91 -5.32 7.15 4.73
N PRO A 92 -5.81 8.41 4.65
CA PRO A 92 -6.94 8.85 5.47
C PRO A 92 -8.20 8.00 5.28
N LEU A 93 -8.42 7.47 4.07
CA LEU A 93 -9.59 6.64 3.74
C LEU A 93 -9.46 5.21 4.27
N SER A 94 -8.24 4.67 4.33
CA SER A 94 -8.01 3.31 4.85
C SER A 94 -8.08 3.24 6.38
N ALA A 95 -7.79 4.34 7.08
CA ALA A 95 -8.00 4.45 8.53
C ALA A 95 -9.47 4.30 8.92
N ILE A 96 -10.41 4.68 8.04
CA ILE A 96 -11.86 4.51 8.26
C ILE A 96 -12.24 3.01 8.32
N VAL A 97 -11.55 2.14 7.59
CA VAL A 97 -11.79 0.68 7.61
C VAL A 97 -11.26 0.01 8.87
N GLN A 98 -10.30 0.64 9.55
CA GLN A 98 -9.77 0.14 10.82
C GLN A 98 -10.67 0.49 12.00
N ILE A 99 -11.74 1.28 11.81
CA ILE A 99 -12.78 1.48 12.82
C ILE A 99 -13.36 0.09 13.14
N PRO A 100 -13.25 -0.39 14.38
CA PRO A 100 -13.81 -1.69 14.73
C PRO A 100 -15.30 -1.70 14.43
N LYS A 101 -15.81 -2.85 13.99
CA LYS A 101 -17.26 -3.02 13.82
C LYS A 101 -17.95 -2.63 15.11
N LEU A 102 -18.79 -1.60 15.04
CA LEU A 102 -19.53 -1.12 16.19
C LEU A 102 -20.54 -2.20 16.62
N PRO A 103 -20.75 -2.40 17.93
CA PRO A 103 -21.78 -3.30 18.40
C PRO A 103 -23.16 -2.82 17.92
N THR A 104 -23.95 -3.72 17.36
CA THR A 104 -25.30 -3.41 16.88
C THR A 104 -26.26 -3.36 18.06
N PHE A 105 -26.94 -2.23 18.26
CA PHE A 105 -27.96 -2.11 19.30
C PHE A 105 -29.27 -2.78 18.84
N SER A 106 -29.73 -3.76 19.61
CA SER A 106 -30.95 -4.52 19.35
C SER A 106 -32.24 -3.76 19.68
N GLY A 107 -32.13 -2.69 20.48
CA GLY A 107 -33.28 -2.00 21.07
C GLY A 107 -33.56 -2.43 22.52
N ASP A 108 -32.91 -3.47 23.04
CA ASP A 108 -33.06 -3.88 24.43
C ASP A 108 -32.23 -2.96 25.36
N ILE A 109 -32.93 -2.21 26.20
CA ILE A 109 -32.32 -1.26 27.12
C ILE A 109 -31.42 -1.91 28.18
N LEU A 110 -31.65 -3.20 28.48
CA LEU A 110 -30.80 -3.95 29.41
C LEU A 110 -29.41 -4.22 28.83
N GLU A 111 -29.28 -4.26 27.50
CA GLU A 111 -28.00 -4.46 26.81
C GLU A 111 -27.19 -3.16 26.65
N PHE A 112 -27.83 -1.99 26.87
CA PHE A 112 -27.23 -0.68 26.62
C PHE A 112 -25.87 -0.49 27.30
N LYS A 113 -25.76 -0.86 28.59
CA LYS A 113 -24.51 -0.69 29.35
C LYS A 113 -23.38 -1.57 28.82
N ALA A 114 -23.70 -2.80 28.38
CA ALA A 114 -22.72 -3.73 27.82
C ALA A 114 -22.27 -3.28 26.43
N ILE A 115 -23.22 -2.84 25.60
CA ILE A 115 -22.97 -2.31 24.25
C ILE A 115 -22.14 -1.02 24.32
N TRP A 116 -22.46 -0.12 25.27
CA TRP A 116 -21.69 1.10 25.50
C TRP A 116 -20.25 0.80 25.93
N GLY A 117 -20.03 -0.17 26.82
CA GLY A 117 -18.67 -0.60 27.20
C GLY A 117 -17.87 -1.17 26.02
N GLN A 118 -18.50 -1.98 25.18
CA GLN A 118 -17.85 -2.53 23.96
C GLN A 118 -17.51 -1.44 22.94
N PHE A 119 -18.38 -0.44 22.79
CA PHE A 119 -18.16 0.72 21.95
C PHE A 119 -16.98 1.56 22.47
N ASP A 120 -16.97 1.88 23.76
CA ASP A 120 -15.93 2.68 24.40
C ASP A 120 -14.56 2.02 24.25
N ASP A 121 -14.47 0.73 24.52
CA ASP A 121 -13.25 -0.04 24.31
C ASP A 121 -12.79 -0.08 22.85
N ALA A 122 -13.73 -0.22 21.90
CA ALA A 122 -13.42 -0.27 20.46
C ALA A 122 -12.83 1.05 19.96
N VAL A 123 -13.40 2.19 20.37
CA VAL A 123 -12.91 3.51 19.99
C VAL A 123 -11.53 3.79 20.60
N HIS A 124 -11.28 3.39 21.85
CA HIS A 124 -10.03 3.67 22.54
C HIS A 124 -8.89 2.69 22.21
N ARG A 125 -9.19 1.44 21.83
CA ARG A 125 -8.18 0.49 21.34
C ARG A 125 -7.48 0.97 20.06
N SER A 126 -8.15 1.76 19.22
CA SER A 126 -7.57 2.30 17.98
C SER A 126 -6.46 3.35 18.20
N ARG A 127 -6.34 3.92 19.41
CA ARG A 127 -5.28 4.89 19.77
C ARG A 127 -4.19 4.32 20.68
N GLY A 128 -4.28 3.03 21.05
CA GLY A 128 -3.41 2.41 22.05
C GLY A 128 -2.31 1.55 21.45
N GLY A 129 -1.27 2.19 20.89
CA GLY A 129 0.05 1.61 20.99
C GLY A 129 0.35 1.39 22.47
N SER A 130 0.60 0.14 22.85
CA SER A 130 0.97 -0.28 24.20
C SER A 130 2.04 0.66 24.76
N LEU A 131 1.65 1.50 25.72
CA LEU A 131 2.57 2.04 26.70
C LEU A 131 2.36 1.23 27.98
N ASN A 132 3.19 0.21 28.10
CA ASN A 132 3.84 -0.26 29.31
C ASN A 132 3.02 -0.31 30.61
N SER A 133 2.78 -1.53 31.07
CA SER A 133 2.91 -1.90 32.48
C SER A 133 3.52 -3.29 32.62
#